data_AF-A0A7Y2TNC8-F1
#
_entry.id   AF-A0A7Y2TNC8-F1
#
_cell.length_a   1.000
_cell.length_b   1.000
_cell.length_c   1.000
_cell.angle_alpha   90.00
_cell.angle_beta   90.00
_cell.angle_gamma   90.00
#
_symmetry.space_group_name_H-M   'P 1'
#
loop_
_entity.id
_entity.type
_entity.pdbx_description
1 polymer ?
#
loop_
_entity_poly.entity_id
_entity_poly.type
_entity_poly.pdbx_seq_one_letter_code
_entity_poly.pdbx_strand_id
1 'polypeptide(L)'
;MKLKINKIWKTLAVVLVITTSACGQQRGGQSGPPALPTAKKINTMVSDLSDDLLLSDEQETQVLELYTKHFEEVEDKTSSRKPDRNEMEALKNSLENDIKALLTNDQKKLYTTYLKNNSSKKREKKRKN
;
A
#
# COMPACT_ATOMS: atom_id res chain seq x y z
N MET A 1 -31.26 43.44 33.14
CA MET A 1 -30.42 44.61 33.50
C MET A 1 -29.80 44.34 34.87
N LYS A 2 -28.48 44.59 35.01
CA LYS A 2 -27.65 44.66 36.25
C LYS A 2 -27.05 43.36 36.83
N LEU A 3 -25.77 43.19 36.50
CA LEU A 3 -24.73 42.32 37.06
C LEU A 3 -24.52 42.53 38.57
N LYS A 4 -24.05 41.50 39.28
CA LYS A 4 -23.06 41.64 40.37
C LYS A 4 -22.09 40.44 40.38
N ILE A 5 -20.94 40.64 39.73
CA ILE A 5 -19.72 39.84 39.89
C ILE A 5 -18.98 40.42 41.08
N ASN A 6 -18.86 39.64 42.16
CA ASN A 6 -17.98 39.97 43.28
C ASN A 6 -16.78 39.02 43.29
N LYS A 7 -15.63 39.68 43.26
CA LYS A 7 -14.27 39.18 43.18
C LYS A 7 -13.89 38.30 44.38
N ILE A 8 -13.21 37.19 44.03
CA ILE A 8 -11.96 36.67 44.61
C ILE A 8 -12.06 36.26 46.08
N TRP A 9 -11.56 35.08 46.46
CA TRP A 9 -10.76 34.87 47.68
C TRP A 9 -10.04 33.51 47.57
N LYS A 10 -8.74 33.60 47.28
CA LYS A 10 -7.58 32.87 47.81
C LYS A 10 -7.74 31.41 48.30
N THR A 11 -6.66 30.65 48.01
CA THR A 11 -6.25 29.34 48.56
C THR A 11 -6.90 28.13 47.88
N LEU A 12 -6.22 27.03 47.54
CA LEU A 12 -5.00 26.43 48.07
C LEU A 12 -4.37 25.55 46.96
N ALA A 13 -3.04 25.51 46.90
CA ALA A 13 -2.29 24.65 46.00
C ALA A 13 -2.45 23.16 46.37
N VAL A 14 -2.68 22.31 45.38
CA VAL A 14 -2.24 20.91 45.40
C VAL A 14 -1.63 20.61 44.03
N VAL A 15 -0.30 20.66 44.00
CA VAL A 15 0.51 20.08 42.94
C VAL A 15 0.36 18.56 43.04
N LEU A 16 -0.39 17.97 42.12
CA LEU A 16 -0.40 16.52 41.92
C LEU A 16 0.47 16.19 40.71
N VAL A 17 1.76 15.94 40.99
CA VAL A 17 2.68 15.31 40.05
C VAL A 17 2.21 13.86 39.86
N ILE A 18 1.59 13.56 38.72
CA ILE A 18 1.51 12.19 38.21
C ILE A 18 2.54 12.07 37.09
N THR A 19 3.78 11.81 37.49
CA THR A 19 4.74 11.14 36.61
C THR A 19 4.28 9.70 36.45
N THR A 20 3.81 9.33 35.25
CA THR A 20 4.06 8.04 34.57
C THR A 20 3.17 7.94 33.33
N SER A 21 3.72 8.33 32.19
CA SER A 21 3.33 7.75 30.90
C SER A 21 4.58 7.40 30.12
N ALA A 22 5.41 6.53 30.71
CA ALA A 22 6.29 5.66 29.94
C ALA A 22 5.41 4.60 29.26
N CYS A 23 4.72 5.00 28.19
CA CYS A 23 4.00 4.12 27.28
C CYS A 23 4.06 4.73 25.89
N GLY A 24 5.25 4.72 25.30
CA GLY A 24 5.42 4.73 23.85
C GLY A 24 6.04 3.39 23.49
N GLN A 25 5.21 2.35 23.44
CA GLN A 25 5.62 1.00 23.07
C GLN A 25 6.47 1.04 21.80
N GLN A 26 7.66 0.47 21.94
CA GLN A 26 8.46 -0.14 20.89
C GLN A 26 7.56 -1.04 20.03
N ARG A 27 6.89 -0.47 19.02
CA ARG A 27 6.43 -1.23 17.87
C ARG A 27 7.57 -1.20 16.86
N GLY A 28 8.51 -2.12 17.07
CA GLY A 28 9.46 -2.50 16.04
C GLY A 28 8.66 -2.92 14.81
N GLY A 29 8.50 -1.98 13.88
CA GLY A 29 7.96 -2.25 12.57
C GLY A 29 8.88 -3.26 11.92
N GLN A 30 8.33 -4.45 11.67
CA GLN A 30 8.96 -5.54 10.93
C GLN A 30 9.62 -4.96 9.67
N SER A 31 10.93 -4.73 9.77
CA SER A 31 11.73 -4.04 8.75
C SER A 31 12.18 -5.03 7.68
N GLY A 32 11.25 -5.88 7.25
CA GLY A 32 11.43 -6.86 6.20
C GLY A 32 10.74 -6.41 4.92
N PRO A 33 11.19 -6.90 3.75
CA PRO A 33 10.40 -6.80 2.54
C PRO A 33 9.00 -7.39 2.77
N PRO A 34 7.96 -6.85 2.12
CA PRO A 34 6.62 -7.43 2.20
C PRO A 34 6.65 -8.89 1.74
N ALA A 35 5.85 -9.73 2.39
CA ALA A 35 5.68 -11.12 1.97
C ALA A 35 5.11 -11.18 0.55
N LEU A 36 5.53 -12.20 -0.21
CA LEU A 36 4.97 -12.48 -1.54
C LEU A 36 3.49 -12.85 -1.43
N PRO A 37 2.66 -12.44 -2.41
CA PRO A 37 1.25 -12.78 -2.41
C PRO A 37 1.04 -14.27 -2.65
N THR A 38 0.02 -14.84 -2.01
CA THR A 38 -0.42 -16.21 -2.29
C THR A 38 -1.18 -16.28 -3.61
N ALA A 39 -1.32 -17.48 -4.20
CA ALA A 39 -2.12 -17.69 -5.42
C ALA A 39 -3.56 -17.11 -5.30
N LYS A 40 -4.21 -17.31 -4.15
CA LYS A 40 -5.53 -16.70 -3.89
C LYS A 40 -5.48 -15.18 -3.95
N LYS A 41 -4.42 -14.57 -3.41
CA LYS A 41 -4.25 -13.12 -3.46
C LYS A 41 -3.94 -12.63 -4.87
N ILE A 42 -3.20 -13.41 -5.66
CA ILE A 42 -2.97 -13.13 -7.09
C ILE A 42 -4.30 -13.11 -7.85
N ASN A 43 -5.14 -14.14 -7.68
CA ASN A 43 -6.47 -14.18 -8.27
C ASN A 43 -7.31 -12.94 -7.91
N THR A 44 -7.31 -12.54 -6.64
CA THR A 44 -8.04 -11.31 -6.25
C THR A 44 -7.45 -10.06 -6.90
N MET A 45 -6.12 -9.93 -7.00
CA MET A 45 -5.50 -8.78 -7.67
C MET A 45 -5.86 -8.70 -9.14
N VAL A 46 -5.97 -9.84 -9.82
CA VAL A 46 -6.34 -9.93 -11.23
C VAL A 46 -7.82 -9.68 -11.43
N SER A 47 -8.68 -10.21 -10.55
CA SER A 47 -10.12 -9.95 -10.56
C SER A 47 -10.43 -8.46 -10.31
N ASP A 48 -9.77 -7.84 -9.31
CA ASP A 48 -9.90 -6.39 -9.07
C ASP A 48 -9.47 -5.58 -10.30
N LEU A 49 -8.40 -6.02 -11.00
CA LEU A 49 -7.93 -5.38 -12.22
C LEU A 49 -8.88 -5.61 -13.40
N SER A 50 -9.48 -6.80 -13.48
CA SER A 50 -10.47 -7.19 -14.48
C SER A 50 -11.69 -6.28 -14.40
N ASP A 51 -12.19 -6.05 -13.18
CA ASP A 51 -13.31 -5.15 -12.91
C ASP A 51 -12.98 -3.69 -13.26
N ASP A 52 -11.78 -3.21 -12.90
CA ASP A 52 -11.35 -1.82 -13.14
C ASP A 52 -11.11 -1.53 -14.63
N LEU A 53 -10.65 -2.51 -15.40
CA LEU A 53 -10.32 -2.36 -16.83
C LEU A 53 -11.39 -2.91 -17.76
N LEU A 54 -12.39 -3.62 -17.24
CA LEU A 54 -13.36 -4.38 -18.02
C LEU A 54 -12.65 -5.36 -18.98
N LEU A 55 -11.81 -6.23 -18.42
CA LEU A 55 -11.12 -7.25 -19.21
C LEU A 55 -12.11 -8.31 -19.71
N SER A 56 -11.83 -8.89 -20.88
CA SER A 56 -12.52 -10.12 -21.29
C SER A 56 -11.99 -11.33 -20.50
N ASP A 57 -12.76 -12.42 -20.45
CA ASP A 57 -12.35 -13.67 -19.79
C ASP A 57 -10.98 -14.18 -20.31
N GLU A 58 -10.72 -14.01 -21.60
CA GLU A 58 -9.45 -14.37 -22.23
C GLU A 58 -8.31 -13.45 -21.77
N GLN A 59 -8.53 -12.14 -21.73
CA GLN A 59 -7.55 -11.18 -21.22
C GLN A 59 -7.27 -11.41 -19.73
N GLU A 60 -8.29 -11.69 -18.93
CA GLU A 60 -8.16 -11.97 -17.51
C GLU A 60 -7.30 -13.21 -17.27
N THR A 61 -7.54 -14.28 -18.04
CA THR A 61 -6.74 -15.52 -17.97
C THR A 61 -5.27 -15.26 -18.32
N GLN A 62 -5.01 -14.52 -19.38
CA GLN A 62 -3.64 -14.18 -19.80
C GLN A 62 -2.95 -13.27 -18.77
N VAL A 63 -3.67 -12.29 -18.20
CA VAL A 63 -3.15 -11.43 -17.13
C VAL A 63 -2.86 -12.24 -15.87
N LEU A 64 -3.69 -13.23 -15.52
CA LEU A 64 -3.43 -14.12 -14.40
C LEU A 64 -2.13 -14.91 -14.56
N GLU A 65 -1.89 -15.43 -15.76
CA GLU A 65 -0.64 -16.12 -16.08
C GLU A 65 0.57 -15.18 -15.95
N LEU A 66 0.48 -13.96 -16.49
CA LEU A 66 1.54 -12.95 -16.37
C LEU A 66 1.84 -12.58 -14.91
N TYR A 67 0.81 -12.40 -14.08
CA TYR A 67 0.98 -12.12 -12.66
C TYR A 67 1.62 -13.28 -11.91
N THR A 68 1.19 -14.51 -12.20
CA THR A 68 1.73 -15.74 -11.59
C THR A 68 3.22 -15.85 -11.91
N LYS A 69 3.57 -15.79 -13.19
CA LYS A 69 4.95 -15.84 -13.66
C LYS A 69 5.81 -14.72 -13.09
N HIS A 70 5.27 -13.50 -13.01
CA HIS A 70 5.99 -12.37 -12.40
C HIS A 70 6.36 -12.65 -10.94
N PHE A 71 5.42 -13.17 -10.14
CA PHE A 71 5.70 -13.45 -8.74
C PHE A 71 6.61 -14.66 -8.53
N GLU A 72 6.57 -15.67 -9.41
CA GLU A 72 7.57 -16.74 -9.46
C GLU A 72 8.98 -16.17 -9.73
N GLU A 73 9.14 -15.28 -10.72
CA GLU A 73 10.44 -14.67 -11.00
C GLU A 73 10.93 -13.78 -9.84
N VAL A 74 10.02 -13.06 -9.17
CA VAL A 74 10.36 -12.31 -7.96
C VAL A 74 10.78 -13.26 -6.84
N GLU A 75 10.11 -14.39 -6.65
CA GLU A 75 10.46 -15.41 -5.67
C GLU A 75 11.86 -15.98 -5.93
N ASP A 76 12.17 -16.35 -7.17
CA ASP A 76 13.47 -16.88 -7.54
C ASP A 76 14.61 -15.90 -7.25
N LYS A 77 14.42 -14.61 -7.61
CA LYS A 77 15.42 -13.58 -7.35
C LYS A 77 15.58 -13.30 -5.86
N THR A 78 14.48 -13.25 -5.11
CA THR A 78 14.50 -12.92 -3.68
C THR A 78 14.95 -14.07 -2.78
N SER A 79 14.74 -15.32 -3.21
CA SER A 79 15.18 -16.53 -2.50
C SER A 79 16.70 -16.69 -2.57
N SER A 80 17.30 -16.32 -3.70
CA SER A 80 18.75 -16.48 -3.93
C SER A 80 19.59 -15.35 -3.32
N ARG A 81 19.08 -14.12 -3.35
CA ARG A 81 19.77 -12.90 -2.88
C ARG A 81 18.76 -11.78 -2.67
N LYS A 82 19.11 -10.74 -1.91
CA LYS A 82 18.36 -9.48 -1.95
C LYS A 82 18.58 -8.77 -3.31
N PRO A 83 17.57 -8.71 -4.20
CA PRO A 83 17.71 -8.05 -5.49
C PRO A 83 17.91 -6.55 -5.29
N ASP A 84 18.64 -5.94 -6.22
CA ASP A 84 18.79 -4.49 -6.19
C ASP A 84 17.52 -3.78 -6.68
N ARG A 85 17.49 -2.47 -6.48
CA ARG A 85 16.31 -1.67 -6.84
C ARG A 85 16.05 -1.65 -8.35
N ASN A 86 17.09 -1.65 -9.17
CA ASN A 86 16.96 -1.60 -10.61
C ASN A 86 16.44 -2.93 -11.15
N GLU A 87 16.89 -4.06 -10.59
CA GLU A 87 16.36 -5.39 -10.90
C GLU A 87 14.86 -5.48 -10.60
N MET A 88 14.45 -5.03 -9.41
CA MET A 88 13.03 -5.03 -9.04
C MET A 88 12.18 -4.08 -9.90
N GLU A 89 12.72 -2.91 -10.27
CA GLU A 89 12.03 -1.99 -11.16
C GLU A 89 11.93 -2.57 -12.59
N ALA A 90 12.95 -3.29 -13.05
CA ALA A 90 12.93 -3.96 -14.35
C ALA A 90 11.86 -5.05 -14.41
N LEU A 91 11.76 -5.91 -13.38
CA LEU A 91 10.70 -6.92 -13.28
C LEU A 91 9.30 -6.30 -13.32
N LYS A 92 9.12 -5.23 -12.54
CA LYS A 92 7.85 -4.50 -12.50
C LYS A 92 7.52 -3.90 -13.87
N ASN A 93 8.49 -3.25 -14.52
CA ASN A 93 8.29 -2.66 -15.84
C ASN A 93 8.01 -3.71 -16.91
N SER A 94 8.64 -4.89 -16.83
CA SER A 94 8.35 -6.01 -17.72
C SER A 94 6.89 -6.42 -17.61
N LEU A 95 6.40 -6.70 -16.39
CA LEU A 95 5.00 -7.04 -16.15
C LEU A 95 4.06 -5.93 -16.67
N GLU A 96 4.36 -4.66 -16.40
CA GLU A 96 3.53 -3.55 -16.88
C GLU A 96 3.46 -3.49 -18.41
N ASN A 97 4.54 -3.79 -19.10
CA ASN A 97 4.58 -3.81 -20.57
C ASN A 97 3.84 -5.01 -21.14
N ASP A 98 4.02 -6.18 -20.55
CA ASP A 98 3.36 -7.42 -20.98
C ASP A 98 1.83 -7.28 -20.82
N ILE A 99 1.36 -6.75 -19.68
CA ILE A 99 -0.07 -6.46 -19.50
C ILE A 99 -0.54 -5.46 -20.56
N LYS A 100 0.16 -4.34 -20.76
CA LYS A 100 -0.23 -3.34 -21.77
C LYS A 100 -0.30 -3.92 -23.18
N ALA A 101 0.50 -4.93 -23.52
CA ALA A 101 0.45 -5.56 -24.83
C ALA A 101 -0.89 -6.27 -25.08
N LEU A 102 -1.53 -6.79 -24.03
CA LEU A 102 -2.82 -7.49 -24.08
C LEU A 102 -4.03 -6.54 -24.09
N LEU A 103 -3.83 -5.28 -23.71
CA LEU A 103 -4.91 -4.31 -23.55
C LEU A 103 -5.20 -3.53 -24.83
N THR A 104 -6.48 -3.24 -25.04
CA THR A 104 -6.93 -2.25 -26.04
C THR A 104 -6.48 -0.84 -25.66
N ASN A 105 -6.57 0.12 -26.59
CA ASN A 105 -6.15 1.50 -26.35
C ASN A 105 -6.93 2.18 -25.21
N ASP A 106 -8.21 1.88 -25.04
CA ASP A 106 -9.00 2.45 -23.96
C ASP A 106 -8.70 1.78 -22.61
N GLN A 107 -8.53 0.46 -22.61
CA GLN A 107 -8.06 -0.28 -21.43
C GLN A 107 -6.66 0.20 -20.96
N LYS A 108 -5.75 0.55 -21.88
CA LYS A 108 -4.43 1.14 -21.54
C LYS A 108 -4.56 2.46 -20.77
N LYS A 109 -5.55 3.29 -21.08
CA LYS A 109 -5.81 4.55 -20.36
C LYS A 109 -6.33 4.27 -18.95
N LEU A 110 -7.26 3.33 -18.81
CA LEU A 110 -7.76 2.86 -17.52
C LEU A 110 -6.61 2.29 -16.68
N TYR A 111 -5.77 1.45 -17.28
CA TYR A 111 -4.61 0.86 -16.61
C TYR A 111 -3.62 1.91 -16.11
N THR A 112 -3.31 2.93 -16.93
CA THR A 112 -2.43 4.03 -16.51
C THR A 112 -3.01 4.80 -15.32
N THR A 113 -4.33 4.98 -15.29
CA THR A 113 -5.04 5.62 -14.20
C THR A 113 -5.02 4.77 -12.93
N TYR A 114 -5.26 3.46 -13.07
CA TYR A 114 -5.13 2.46 -12.01
C TYR A 114 -3.73 2.50 -11.37
N LEU A 115 -2.66 2.46 -12.17
CA LEU A 115 -1.27 2.53 -11.68
C LEU A 115 -1.00 3.82 -10.89
N LYS A 116 -1.46 4.97 -11.40
CA LYS A 116 -1.32 6.26 -10.72
C LYS A 116 -2.01 6.26 -9.37
N ASN A 117 -3.25 5.76 -9.31
CA ASN A 117 -4.04 5.68 -8.08
C ASN A 117 -3.45 4.71 -7.05
N ASN A 118 -2.91 3.58 -7.51
CA ASN A 118 -2.27 2.61 -6.61
C ASN A 118 -0.94 3.16 -6.04
N SER A 119 -0.20 3.92 -6.86
CA SER A 119 1.04 4.58 -6.42
C SER A 119 0.79 5.70 -5.38
N SER A 120 -0.30 6.47 -5.54
CA SER A 120 -0.64 7.57 -4.63
C SER A 120 -1.12 7.05 -3.27
N LYS A 121 -1.94 5.99 -3.25
CA LYS A 121 -2.36 5.30 -2.01
C LYS A 121 -1.17 4.83 -1.16
N LYS A 122 -0.13 4.26 -1.81
CA LYS A 122 1.12 3.86 -1.12
C LYS A 122 1.85 5.06 -0.50
N ARG A 123 1.91 6.19 -1.21
CA ARG A 123 2.56 7.42 -0.71
C ARG A 123 1.80 8.04 0.47
N GLU A 124 0.48 8.04 0.43
CA GLU A 124 -0.35 8.58 1.51
C GLU A 124 -0.23 7.75 2.78
N LYS A 125 -0.28 6.41 2.66
CA LYS A 125 -0.09 5.49 3.80
C LYS A 125 1.27 5.67 4.46
N LYS A 126 2.32 5.96 3.68
CA LYS A 126 3.68 6.24 4.20
C LYS A 126 3.78 7.59 4.94
N ARG A 127 2.90 8.55 4.65
CA ARG A 127 2.88 9.86 5.33
C ARG A 127 2.12 9.85 6.66
N LYS A 128 1.18 8.91 6.83
CA LYS A 128 0.32 8.76 8.02
C LYS A 128 0.88 7.82 9.09
N ASN A 129 1.91 7.03 8.74
CA ASN A 129 2.68 6.16 9.63
C ASN A 129 4.02 6.83 9.96
#